data_AF-A0A5D4JHF7-F1
#
_entry.id   AF-A0A5D4JHF7-F1
#
_cell.length_a   1.000
_cell.length_b   1.000
_cell.length_c   1.000
_cell.angle_alpha   90.00
_cell.angle_beta   90.00
_cell.angle_gamma   90.00
#
_symmetry.space_group_name_H-M   'P 1'
#
loop_
_entity.id
_entity.type
_entity.pdbx_description
1 polymer ?
#
loop_
_entity_poly.entity_id
_entity_poly.type
_entity_poly.pdbx_seq_one_letter_code
_entity_poly.pdbx_strand_id
1 'polypeptide(L)'
;MKATEGADPFGTARLRRGVLDAWGAGPARFREDANAEEDLALGGYRDRLVVELAQNAADAAARAKVPGRLRLTLHPAAPGDPDGRCVLAAANTGAPLDATGVESLSTLRASAKREGHESAVGRFGVGFAAVLAVSDEPAVLGRHGGVRWSLAEARELARQAAVGSPGLGDELRRRDGHVPLLRLPLPAEGSAPEGYDTVVVLPLRDGTAEDLVARLLAAVDDALLLTLPGLDEIVIETPDGTRTLSRSQHGPYTHIDDSARGLNRWRTVLHHGPIEPALLADRPVEERLRPHWSVTWAVPVDESGAPLHPRTAPVVHAPTPTDEPLGIPALLIASLPLDTARRHPAPGPLTDFLVERAADAYAELLGDWRPVSTGTIDLVPGQLGKGALDGALRGAILARLPRVAFLEPAAPRDPDAENGWGDDWDRDRTEDTASSTSALRPVEAEVVEGVGAETVRVLAEVLPCLLPAGLERRTELRTLGVARVPLTEAIDRLAGLERDPAWWHRLYDSLAGTDPDRLTGLPVPLAGDPEDEQAGRPPRTTIGPRQILLPLPDALTGPVLGRLSRLGLKVA
;
A
#
# COMPACT_ATOMS: atom_id res chain seq x y z
N MET A 1 12.35 -38.67 -14.93
CA MET A 1 11.57 -39.80 -15.46
C MET A 1 11.26 -39.53 -16.93
N LYS A 2 11.67 -40.42 -17.85
CA LYS A 2 11.38 -40.27 -19.30
C LYS A 2 9.97 -40.77 -19.56
N ALA A 3 9.17 -39.96 -20.24
CA ALA A 3 7.80 -40.30 -20.59
C ALA A 3 7.73 -41.51 -21.54
N THR A 4 6.67 -42.30 -21.41
CA THR A 4 6.24 -43.23 -22.47
C THR A 4 5.98 -42.44 -23.77
N GLU A 5 6.47 -42.97 -24.90
CA GLU A 5 6.59 -42.29 -26.22
C GLU A 5 5.28 -41.77 -26.87
N GLY A 6 4.14 -41.70 -26.15
CA GLY A 6 2.81 -41.47 -26.73
C GLY A 6 2.06 -40.19 -26.35
N ALA A 7 2.41 -39.48 -25.26
CA ALA A 7 1.63 -38.31 -24.81
C ALA A 7 2.47 -37.02 -24.78
N ASP A 8 2.46 -36.27 -25.89
CA ASP A 8 2.93 -34.87 -25.96
C ASP A 8 1.71 -33.94 -26.14
N PRO A 9 0.86 -33.77 -25.10
CA PRO A 9 -0.41 -33.04 -25.21
C PRO A 9 -0.23 -31.56 -25.55
N PHE A 10 0.98 -31.03 -25.34
CA PHE A 10 1.32 -29.63 -25.59
C PHE A 10 2.09 -29.41 -26.90
N GLY A 11 2.39 -30.46 -27.66
CA GLY A 11 3.13 -30.35 -28.93
C GLY A 11 4.55 -29.82 -28.76
N THR A 12 5.21 -30.13 -27.64
CA THR A 12 6.58 -29.72 -27.33
C THR A 12 7.58 -30.16 -28.40
N ALA A 13 7.37 -31.31 -29.04
CA ALA A 13 8.22 -31.79 -30.13
C ALA A 13 8.18 -30.86 -31.36
N ARG A 14 7.01 -30.28 -31.68
CA ARG A 14 6.84 -29.31 -32.77
C ARG A 14 7.56 -28.01 -32.45
N LEU A 15 7.39 -27.50 -31.22
CA LEU A 15 8.03 -26.26 -30.75
C LEU A 15 9.56 -26.39 -30.80
N ARG A 16 10.10 -27.45 -30.19
CA ARG A 16 11.53 -27.75 -30.15
C ARG A 16 12.14 -27.87 -31.55
N ARG A 17 11.46 -28.59 -32.46
CA ARG A 17 11.92 -28.73 -33.85
C ARG A 17 12.02 -27.38 -34.55
N GLY A 18 10.98 -26.55 -34.46
CA GLY A 18 10.97 -25.23 -35.09
C GLY A 18 12.11 -24.32 -34.59
N VAL A 19 12.43 -24.39 -33.30
CA VAL A 19 13.56 -23.66 -32.71
C VAL A 19 14.90 -24.16 -33.25
N LEU A 20 15.14 -25.47 -33.21
CA LEU A 20 16.40 -26.06 -33.68
C LEU A 20 16.62 -25.83 -35.19
N ASP A 21 15.56 -25.94 -36.00
CA ASP A 21 15.62 -25.64 -37.43
C ASP A 21 15.97 -24.17 -37.68
N ALA A 22 15.40 -23.25 -36.89
CA ALA A 22 15.70 -21.82 -36.99
C ALA A 22 17.15 -21.50 -36.59
N TRP A 23 17.67 -22.11 -35.53
CA TRP A 23 19.07 -21.96 -35.13
C TRP A 23 20.03 -22.55 -36.17
N GLY A 24 19.69 -23.71 -36.74
CA GLY A 24 20.48 -24.36 -37.79
C GLY A 24 20.55 -23.52 -39.07
N ALA A 25 19.43 -22.92 -39.48
CA ALA A 25 19.33 -22.05 -40.64
C ALA A 25 19.98 -20.67 -40.42
N GLY A 26 19.97 -20.15 -39.19
CA GLY A 26 20.48 -18.83 -38.86
C GLY A 26 21.13 -18.78 -37.48
N PRO A 27 22.47 -18.95 -37.37
CA PRO A 27 23.19 -18.90 -36.08
C PRO A 27 23.00 -17.60 -35.30
N ALA A 28 22.65 -16.51 -35.98
CA ALA A 28 22.28 -15.25 -35.33
C ALA A 28 21.07 -15.38 -34.40
N ARG A 29 20.06 -16.20 -34.75
CA ARG A 29 18.89 -16.46 -33.90
C ARG A 29 19.26 -17.19 -32.61
N PHE A 30 20.16 -18.17 -32.71
CA PHE A 30 20.69 -18.83 -31.52
C PHE A 30 21.36 -17.84 -30.57
N ARG A 31 22.18 -16.91 -31.10
CA ARG A 31 22.80 -15.86 -30.28
C ARG A 31 21.78 -14.93 -29.62
N GLU A 32 20.76 -14.52 -30.35
CA GLU A 32 19.70 -13.65 -29.84
C GLU A 32 18.94 -14.33 -28.69
N ASP A 33 18.56 -15.60 -28.86
CA ASP A 33 17.89 -16.37 -27.83
C ASP A 33 18.78 -16.60 -26.60
N ALA A 34 20.05 -16.96 -26.82
CA ALA A 34 21.02 -17.15 -25.75
C ALA A 34 21.23 -15.85 -24.94
N ASN A 35 21.46 -14.72 -25.61
CA ASN A 35 21.60 -13.43 -24.94
C ASN A 35 20.33 -13.04 -24.17
N ALA A 36 19.15 -13.21 -24.78
CA ALA A 36 17.90 -12.84 -24.14
C ALA A 36 17.63 -13.65 -22.87
N GLU A 37 18.00 -14.93 -22.85
CA GLU A 37 17.86 -15.78 -21.66
C GLU A 37 18.92 -15.45 -20.61
N GLU A 38 20.18 -15.27 -21.03
CA GLU A 38 21.30 -14.92 -20.14
C GLU A 38 21.08 -13.58 -19.45
N ASP A 39 20.57 -12.56 -20.16
CA ASP A 39 20.20 -11.26 -19.60
C ASP A 39 19.10 -11.40 -18.53
N LEU A 40 18.16 -12.34 -18.69
CA LEU A 40 17.10 -12.61 -17.72
C LEU A 40 17.63 -13.39 -16.51
N ALA A 41 18.50 -14.37 -16.73
CA ALA A 41 19.06 -15.21 -15.67
C ALA A 41 20.10 -14.49 -14.81
N LEU A 42 20.97 -13.68 -15.43
CA LEU A 42 22.00 -12.87 -14.75
C LEU A 42 21.47 -11.52 -14.26
N GLY A 43 20.33 -11.07 -14.78
CA GLY A 43 19.71 -9.80 -14.43
C GLY A 43 18.96 -9.80 -13.08
N GLY A 44 18.17 -8.76 -12.83
CA GLY A 44 17.45 -8.52 -11.58
C GLY A 44 16.33 -9.52 -11.21
N TYR A 45 16.18 -10.64 -11.93
CA TYR A 45 15.15 -11.66 -11.68
C TYR A 45 15.52 -12.64 -10.58
N ARG A 46 16.81 -12.71 -10.17
CA ARG A 46 17.27 -13.63 -9.10
C ARG A 46 16.50 -13.47 -7.79
N ASP A 47 16.17 -12.24 -7.41
CA ASP A 47 15.45 -11.94 -6.17
C ASP A 47 13.91 -11.97 -6.33
N ARG A 48 13.40 -12.38 -7.51
CA ARG A 48 11.96 -12.30 -7.85
C ARG A 48 11.27 -13.65 -7.96
N LEU A 49 12.00 -14.76 -7.87
CA LEU A 49 11.47 -16.11 -8.07
C LEU A 49 10.13 -16.35 -7.37
N VAL A 50 10.05 -16.12 -6.06
CA VAL A 50 8.82 -16.36 -5.27
C VAL A 50 7.67 -15.46 -5.72
N VAL A 51 7.97 -14.20 -6.04
CA VAL A 51 6.97 -13.22 -6.45
C VAL A 51 6.42 -13.54 -7.85
N GLU A 52 7.27 -13.95 -8.78
CA GLU A 52 6.86 -14.36 -10.14
C GLU A 52 6.04 -15.66 -10.10
N LEU A 53 6.40 -16.61 -9.23
CA LEU A 53 5.58 -17.81 -8.99
C LEU A 53 4.21 -17.45 -8.40
N ALA A 54 4.17 -16.52 -7.45
CA ALA A 54 2.92 -16.05 -6.86
C ALA A 54 2.04 -15.28 -7.85
N GLN A 55 2.62 -14.44 -8.71
CA GLN A 55 1.89 -13.77 -9.80
C GLN A 55 1.27 -14.79 -10.76
N ASN A 56 2.03 -15.79 -11.20
CA ASN A 56 1.52 -16.86 -12.05
C ASN A 56 0.35 -17.62 -11.40
N ALA A 57 0.44 -17.86 -10.08
CA ALA A 57 -0.63 -18.47 -9.30
C ALA A 57 -1.89 -17.59 -9.22
N ALA A 58 -1.73 -16.29 -8.92
CA ALA A 58 -2.82 -15.32 -8.88
C ALA A 58 -3.54 -15.21 -10.24
N ASP A 59 -2.77 -15.13 -11.33
CA ASP A 59 -3.31 -15.06 -12.68
C ASP A 59 -4.07 -16.34 -13.07
N ALA A 60 -3.55 -17.51 -12.68
CA ALA A 60 -4.24 -18.78 -12.91
C ALA A 60 -5.57 -18.84 -12.15
N ALA A 61 -5.60 -18.43 -10.88
CA ALA A 61 -6.81 -18.37 -10.07
C ALA A 61 -7.83 -17.39 -10.65
N ALA A 62 -7.41 -16.18 -11.03
CA ALA A 62 -8.26 -15.17 -11.66
C ALA A 62 -8.89 -15.65 -12.97
N ARG A 63 -8.11 -16.32 -13.84
CA ARG A 63 -8.63 -16.91 -15.09
C ARG A 63 -9.68 -17.98 -14.84
N ALA A 64 -9.48 -18.82 -13.82
CA ALA A 64 -10.44 -19.85 -13.43
C ALA A 64 -11.61 -19.31 -12.57
N LYS A 65 -11.52 -18.06 -12.11
CA LYS A 65 -12.49 -17.43 -11.19
C LYS A 65 -12.67 -18.26 -9.90
N VAL A 66 -11.56 -18.74 -9.35
CA VAL A 66 -11.53 -19.51 -8.10
C VAL A 66 -10.62 -18.82 -7.07
N PRO A 67 -10.80 -19.09 -5.77
CA PRO A 67 -9.84 -18.73 -4.73
C PRO A 67 -8.42 -19.19 -5.08
N GLY A 68 -7.47 -18.26 -5.10
CA GLY A 68 -6.07 -18.56 -5.39
C GLY A 68 -5.34 -19.07 -4.16
N ARG A 69 -4.75 -20.25 -4.28
CA ARG A 69 -3.90 -20.84 -3.24
C ARG A 69 -2.55 -21.16 -3.86
N LEU A 70 -1.49 -20.81 -3.14
CA LEU A 70 -0.11 -21.13 -3.51
C LEU A 70 0.54 -21.92 -2.38
N ARG A 71 1.17 -23.05 -2.70
CA ARG A 71 2.00 -23.82 -1.78
C ARG A 71 3.43 -23.88 -2.30
N LEU A 72 4.35 -23.39 -1.48
CA LEU A 72 5.79 -23.40 -1.71
C LEU A 72 6.42 -24.41 -0.76
N THR A 73 6.87 -25.54 -1.27
CA THR A 73 7.50 -26.60 -0.47
C THR A 73 8.95 -26.76 -0.86
N LEU A 74 9.86 -26.61 0.11
CA LEU A 74 11.29 -26.87 -0.03
C LEU A 74 11.58 -28.29 0.47
N HIS A 75 11.70 -29.24 -0.45
CA HIS A 75 12.04 -30.63 -0.15
C HIS A 75 13.56 -30.76 0.01
N PRO A 76 14.07 -31.26 1.15
CA PRO A 76 15.49 -31.51 1.31
C PRO A 76 15.96 -32.60 0.34
N ALA A 77 17.26 -32.60 0.04
CA ALA A 77 17.88 -33.71 -0.67
C ALA A 77 17.60 -35.05 0.05
N ALA A 78 17.35 -36.10 -0.72
CA ALA A 78 17.07 -37.42 -0.15
C ALA A 78 18.26 -37.89 0.71
N PRO A 79 18.02 -38.34 1.97
CA PRO A 79 19.10 -38.80 2.83
C PRO A 79 19.90 -39.94 2.18
N GLY A 80 21.21 -39.75 2.03
CA GLY A 80 22.11 -40.77 1.46
C GLY A 80 22.20 -40.79 -0.06
N ASP A 81 21.57 -39.84 -0.76
CA ASP A 81 21.80 -39.61 -2.19
C ASP A 81 22.86 -38.50 -2.37
N PRO A 82 24.12 -38.83 -2.70
CA PRO A 82 25.17 -37.83 -2.89
C PRO A 82 24.93 -36.92 -4.09
N ASP A 83 24.07 -37.34 -5.04
CA ASP A 83 23.62 -36.53 -6.18
C ASP A 83 22.22 -35.92 -5.94
N GLY A 84 21.65 -36.18 -4.75
CA GLY A 84 20.35 -35.70 -4.34
C GLY A 84 20.35 -34.18 -4.21
N ARG A 85 19.40 -33.54 -4.89
CA ARG A 85 19.26 -32.08 -4.86
C ARG A 85 18.06 -31.69 -4.02
N CYS A 86 18.16 -30.57 -3.32
CA CYS A 86 16.98 -29.93 -2.79
C CYS A 86 16.03 -29.55 -3.94
N VAL A 87 14.72 -29.65 -3.72
CA VAL A 87 13.70 -29.36 -4.74
C VAL A 87 12.72 -28.34 -4.18
N LEU A 88 12.57 -27.20 -4.86
CA LEU A 88 11.46 -26.28 -4.62
C LEU A 88 10.27 -26.70 -5.49
N ALA A 89 9.13 -26.98 -4.86
CA ALA A 89 7.86 -27.20 -5.51
C ALA A 89 6.90 -26.03 -5.24
N ALA A 90 6.36 -25.41 -6.29
CA ALA A 90 5.39 -24.32 -6.21
C ALA A 90 4.07 -24.77 -6.84
N ALA A 91 3.12 -25.20 -6.01
CA ALA A 91 1.82 -25.69 -6.45
C ALA A 91 0.75 -24.60 -6.32
N ASN A 92 -0.11 -24.44 -7.33
CA ASN A 92 -1.18 -23.45 -7.31
C ASN A 92 -2.52 -23.98 -7.82
N THR A 93 -3.60 -23.39 -7.30
CA THR A 93 -4.97 -23.59 -7.83
C THR A 93 -5.21 -22.68 -9.03
N GLY A 94 -6.20 -23.05 -9.86
CA GLY A 94 -6.70 -22.21 -10.94
C GLY A 94 -6.61 -22.87 -12.31
N ALA A 95 -6.59 -22.05 -13.37
CA ALA A 95 -6.61 -22.53 -14.74
C ALA A 95 -5.38 -23.42 -15.02
N PRO A 96 -5.56 -24.66 -15.49
CA PRO A 96 -4.46 -25.59 -15.69
C PRO A 96 -3.55 -25.14 -16.84
N LEU A 97 -2.33 -25.67 -16.85
CA LEU A 97 -1.40 -25.50 -17.98
C LEU A 97 -2.01 -26.04 -19.28
N ASP A 98 -1.86 -25.26 -20.36
CA ASP A 98 -2.33 -25.61 -21.69
C ASP A 98 -1.26 -25.38 -22.77
N ALA A 99 -1.52 -25.84 -24.00
CA ALA A 99 -0.53 -25.87 -25.08
C ALA A 99 0.01 -24.48 -25.44
N THR A 100 -0.83 -23.45 -25.47
CA THR A 100 -0.37 -22.09 -25.77
C THR A 100 0.32 -21.46 -24.54
N GLY A 101 0.02 -21.90 -23.32
CA GLY A 101 0.79 -21.56 -22.13
C GLY A 101 2.22 -22.11 -22.22
N VAL A 102 2.37 -23.37 -22.63
CA VAL A 102 3.68 -23.98 -22.92
C VAL A 102 4.42 -23.25 -24.03
N GLU A 103 3.74 -22.91 -25.12
CA GLU A 103 4.33 -22.10 -26.19
C GLU A 103 4.82 -20.75 -25.65
N SER A 104 4.03 -20.07 -24.82
CA SER A 104 4.41 -18.79 -24.20
C SER A 104 5.64 -18.93 -23.29
N LEU A 105 5.69 -19.98 -22.46
CA LEU A 105 6.83 -20.31 -21.60
C LEU A 105 8.11 -20.61 -22.40
N SER A 106 7.96 -21.22 -23.58
CA SER A 106 9.06 -21.56 -24.46
C SER A 106 9.46 -20.46 -25.45
N THR A 107 8.70 -19.37 -25.48
CA THR A 107 8.99 -18.22 -26.34
C THR A 107 9.33 -16.96 -25.55
N LEU A 108 10.62 -16.69 -25.26
CA LEU A 108 11.02 -15.39 -24.71
C LEU A 108 10.64 -14.27 -25.69
N ARG A 109 9.89 -13.28 -25.19
CA ARG A 109 9.45 -12.04 -25.86
C ARG A 109 8.51 -12.16 -27.07
N ALA A 110 8.19 -13.36 -27.57
CA ALA A 110 7.31 -13.51 -28.75
C ALA A 110 5.82 -13.65 -28.39
N SER A 111 5.34 -12.93 -27.38
CA SER A 111 3.92 -12.96 -27.00
C SER A 111 3.07 -12.19 -28.03
N ALA A 112 2.87 -12.80 -29.20
CA ALA A 112 1.93 -12.32 -30.20
C ALA A 112 0.51 -12.61 -29.72
N LYS A 113 -0.12 -11.63 -29.06
CA LYS A 113 -1.58 -11.59 -28.88
C LYS A 113 -2.21 -11.59 -30.27
N ARG A 114 -2.96 -12.64 -30.63
CA ARG A 114 -3.92 -12.57 -31.74
C ARG A 114 -5.20 -11.94 -31.23
N GLU A 115 -5.75 -11.03 -32.02
CA GLU A 115 -6.98 -10.28 -31.76
C GLU A 115 -8.18 -11.21 -31.47
N GLY A 116 -9.00 -10.86 -30.47
CA GLY A 116 -10.33 -11.46 -30.31
C GLY A 116 -10.86 -11.76 -28.90
N HIS A 117 -10.08 -11.66 -27.83
CA HIS A 117 -10.59 -11.92 -26.47
C HIS A 117 -10.23 -10.80 -25.49
N GLU A 118 -11.21 -9.93 -25.25
CA GLU A 118 -11.23 -9.02 -24.10
C GLU A 118 -11.01 -9.84 -22.82
N SER A 119 -10.12 -9.36 -21.93
CA SER A 119 -9.73 -9.93 -20.61
C SER A 119 -8.66 -11.04 -20.53
N ALA A 120 -7.89 -11.34 -21.59
CA ALA A 120 -6.75 -12.26 -21.48
C ALA A 120 -5.55 -11.63 -20.72
N VAL A 121 -5.61 -11.68 -19.38
CA VAL A 121 -4.47 -11.47 -18.46
C VAL A 121 -3.32 -12.42 -18.84
N GLY A 122 -2.08 -11.91 -18.73
CA GLY A 122 -0.85 -12.49 -19.25
C GLY A 122 -0.75 -14.01 -19.14
N ARG A 123 -0.70 -14.69 -20.28
CA ARG A 123 -0.42 -16.13 -20.34
C ARG A 123 1.08 -16.30 -20.15
N PHE A 124 1.50 -16.49 -18.90
CA PHE A 124 2.89 -16.72 -18.46
C PHE A 124 3.87 -15.70 -19.05
N GLY A 125 3.99 -14.56 -18.39
CA GLY A 125 4.92 -13.50 -18.81
C GLY A 125 6.39 -13.96 -18.74
N VAL A 126 7.28 -13.11 -19.29
CA VAL A 126 8.75 -13.19 -19.17
C VAL A 126 9.29 -13.50 -17.76
N GLY A 127 8.45 -13.34 -16.72
CA GLY A 127 8.72 -13.69 -15.33
C GLY A 127 9.06 -15.15 -15.06
N PHE A 128 8.58 -16.11 -15.86
CA PHE A 128 8.93 -17.52 -15.65
C PHE A 128 10.44 -17.77 -15.78
N ALA A 129 11.18 -16.95 -16.53
CA ALA A 129 12.63 -17.06 -16.64
C ALA A 129 13.35 -16.90 -15.28
N ALA A 130 12.70 -16.35 -14.25
CA ALA A 130 13.23 -16.30 -12.89
C ALA A 130 13.59 -17.68 -12.31
N VAL A 131 12.96 -18.77 -12.80
CA VAL A 131 13.30 -20.14 -12.37
C VAL A 131 14.73 -20.53 -12.75
N LEU A 132 15.27 -19.94 -13.81
CA LEU A 132 16.64 -20.17 -14.28
C LEU A 132 17.67 -19.64 -13.30
N ALA A 133 17.30 -18.75 -12.37
CA ALA A 133 18.21 -18.33 -11.32
C ALA A 133 18.59 -19.48 -10.36
N VAL A 134 17.75 -20.52 -10.27
CA VAL A 134 17.89 -21.58 -9.26
C VAL A 134 17.91 -23.00 -9.83
N SER A 135 17.43 -23.22 -11.06
CA SER A 135 17.31 -24.56 -11.63
C SER A 135 17.76 -24.62 -13.09
N ASP A 136 18.43 -25.72 -13.43
CA ASP A 136 18.78 -26.10 -14.81
C ASP A 136 17.81 -27.13 -15.40
N GLU A 137 16.87 -27.62 -14.59
CA GLU A 137 15.91 -28.64 -14.97
C GLU A 137 14.47 -28.31 -14.50
N PRO A 138 13.95 -27.10 -14.79
CA PRO A 138 12.61 -26.74 -14.35
C PRO A 138 11.56 -27.64 -15.03
N ALA A 139 10.49 -27.93 -14.31
CA ALA A 139 9.32 -28.62 -14.84
C ALA A 139 8.03 -27.94 -14.38
N VAL A 140 6.99 -28.02 -15.21
CA VAL A 140 5.63 -27.59 -14.89
C VAL A 140 4.71 -28.77 -15.16
N LEU A 141 4.04 -29.25 -14.12
CA LEU A 141 3.17 -30.42 -14.17
C LEU A 141 1.74 -29.99 -13.84
N GLY A 142 0.77 -30.49 -14.59
CA GLY A 142 -0.64 -30.25 -14.32
C GLY A 142 -1.49 -31.48 -14.63
N ARG A 143 -2.81 -31.36 -14.44
CA ARG A 143 -3.75 -32.48 -14.66
C ARG A 143 -3.74 -33.06 -16.08
N HIS A 144 -3.39 -32.26 -17.08
CA HIS A 144 -3.45 -32.62 -18.49
C HIS A 144 -2.09 -33.04 -19.09
N GLY A 145 -1.07 -33.18 -18.24
CA GLY A 145 0.31 -33.48 -18.64
C GLY A 145 1.30 -32.45 -18.09
N GLY A 146 2.57 -32.61 -18.45
CA GLY A 146 3.63 -31.70 -18.04
C GLY A 146 4.59 -31.32 -19.16
N VAL A 147 5.31 -30.23 -18.92
CA VAL A 147 6.47 -29.80 -19.71
C VAL A 147 7.68 -29.68 -18.78
N ARG A 148 8.85 -30.04 -19.28
CA ARG A 148 10.12 -29.85 -18.57
C ARG A 148 11.19 -29.34 -19.50
N TRP A 149 12.25 -28.84 -18.89
CA TRP A 149 13.48 -28.49 -19.57
C TRP A 149 14.64 -29.22 -18.87
N SER A 150 15.73 -29.48 -19.60
CA SER A 150 16.98 -29.98 -19.01
C SER A 150 18.15 -29.41 -19.78
N LEU A 151 19.05 -28.72 -19.07
CA LEU A 151 20.24 -28.13 -19.68
C LEU A 151 21.13 -29.16 -20.36
N ALA A 152 21.24 -30.37 -19.79
CA ALA A 152 22.00 -31.47 -20.37
C ALA A 152 21.40 -31.94 -21.70
N GLU A 153 20.08 -32.18 -21.74
CA GLU A 153 19.39 -32.58 -22.98
C GLU A 153 19.39 -31.46 -24.02
N ALA A 154 19.21 -30.20 -23.59
CA ALA A 154 19.27 -29.03 -24.46
C ALA A 154 20.62 -28.89 -25.16
N ARG A 155 21.73 -29.12 -24.45
CA ARG A 155 23.09 -29.13 -25.02
C ARG A 155 23.25 -30.21 -26.07
N GLU A 156 22.77 -31.42 -25.79
CA GLU A 156 22.87 -32.54 -26.73
C GLU A 156 22.03 -32.29 -27.99
N LEU A 157 20.80 -31.79 -27.83
CA LEU A 157 19.92 -31.40 -28.95
C LEU A 157 20.56 -30.31 -29.84
N ALA A 158 21.14 -29.28 -29.23
CA ALA A 158 21.82 -28.22 -29.96
C ALA A 158 23.08 -28.74 -30.68
N ARG A 159 23.85 -29.62 -30.03
CA ARG A 159 25.03 -30.27 -30.64
C ARG A 159 24.64 -31.15 -31.83
N GLN A 160 23.54 -31.89 -31.74
CA GLN A 160 23.00 -32.68 -32.85
C GLN A 160 22.58 -31.78 -34.02
N ALA A 161 21.87 -30.69 -33.75
CA ALA A 161 21.50 -29.71 -34.78
C ALA A 161 22.73 -29.06 -35.44
N ALA A 162 23.80 -28.84 -34.68
CA ALA A 162 25.05 -28.26 -35.18
C ALA A 162 25.84 -29.18 -36.12
N VAL A 163 25.57 -30.50 -36.13
CA VAL A 163 26.21 -31.43 -37.09
C VAL A 163 25.92 -31.01 -38.53
N GLY A 164 24.71 -30.51 -38.80
CA GLY A 164 24.28 -30.00 -40.10
C GLY A 164 24.53 -28.51 -40.32
N SER A 165 25.04 -27.78 -39.32
CA SER A 165 25.23 -26.32 -39.37
C SER A 165 26.53 -25.90 -38.70
N PRO A 166 27.64 -25.75 -39.46
CA PRO A 166 28.94 -25.35 -38.92
C PRO A 166 28.88 -24.03 -38.14
N GLY A 167 28.07 -23.06 -38.61
CA GLY A 167 27.90 -21.77 -37.95
C GLY A 167 27.25 -21.88 -36.57
N LEU A 168 26.29 -22.78 -36.38
CA LEU A 168 25.73 -23.06 -35.05
C LEU A 168 26.78 -23.74 -34.15
N GLY A 169 27.58 -24.65 -34.72
CA GLY A 169 28.70 -25.29 -34.01
C GLY A 169 29.77 -24.29 -33.53
N ASP A 170 30.08 -23.27 -34.34
CA ASP A 170 30.98 -22.19 -33.95
C ASP A 170 30.42 -21.35 -32.79
N GLU A 171 29.13 -21.00 -32.83
CA GLU A 171 28.49 -20.25 -31.76
C GLU A 171 28.40 -21.06 -30.45
N LEU A 172 28.11 -22.36 -30.51
CA LEU A 172 28.13 -23.24 -29.34
C LEU A 172 29.53 -23.31 -28.71
N ARG A 173 30.59 -23.42 -29.52
CA ARG A 173 31.98 -23.40 -29.01
C ARG A 173 32.34 -22.06 -28.39
N ARG A 174 31.94 -20.94 -29.01
CA ARG A 174 32.21 -19.58 -28.50
C ARG A 174 31.57 -19.33 -27.14
N ARG A 175 30.46 -20.01 -26.83
CA ARG A 175 29.72 -19.88 -25.58
C ARG A 175 29.96 -21.02 -24.60
N ASP A 176 31.03 -21.79 -24.78
CA ASP A 176 31.38 -22.94 -23.91
C ASP A 176 30.20 -23.92 -23.71
N GLY A 177 29.38 -24.11 -24.75
CA GLY A 177 28.22 -25.00 -24.71
C GLY A 177 27.02 -24.46 -23.92
N HIS A 178 26.95 -23.16 -23.62
CA HIS A 178 25.73 -22.52 -23.12
C HIS A 178 24.65 -22.54 -24.21
N VAL A 179 23.42 -22.89 -23.84
CA VAL A 179 22.25 -22.95 -24.73
C VAL A 179 21.05 -22.31 -24.03
N PRO A 180 20.15 -21.63 -24.77
CA PRO A 180 18.94 -21.07 -24.18
C PRO A 180 17.95 -22.20 -23.84
N LEU A 181 17.89 -22.55 -22.57
CA LEU A 181 17.20 -23.69 -21.99
C LEU A 181 15.70 -23.66 -22.29
N LEU A 182 15.02 -22.54 -22.02
CA LEU A 182 13.55 -22.47 -22.08
C LEU A 182 13.00 -22.66 -23.50
N ARG A 183 13.86 -22.53 -24.52
CA ARG A 183 13.49 -22.71 -25.94
C ARG A 183 13.28 -24.16 -26.36
N LEU A 184 13.75 -25.13 -25.56
CA LEU A 184 13.72 -26.55 -25.93
C LEU A 184 12.84 -27.35 -24.94
N PRO A 185 11.51 -27.15 -24.95
CA PRO A 185 10.60 -27.91 -24.08
C PRO A 185 10.61 -29.40 -24.42
N LEU A 186 10.45 -30.22 -23.39
CA LEU A 186 10.32 -31.67 -23.44
C LEU A 186 9.04 -32.09 -22.73
N PRO A 187 8.38 -33.19 -23.14
CA PRO A 187 7.23 -33.70 -22.40
C PRO A 187 7.67 -34.20 -21.02
N ALA A 188 6.81 -33.99 -20.03
CA ALA A 188 7.00 -34.46 -18.66
C ALA A 188 5.77 -35.22 -18.18
N GLU A 189 6.02 -36.27 -17.39
CA GLU A 189 4.98 -37.01 -16.68
C GLU A 189 4.92 -36.55 -15.22
N GLY A 190 3.74 -36.67 -14.63
CA GLY A 190 3.45 -36.30 -13.24
C GLY A 190 2.19 -35.46 -13.14
N SER A 191 1.80 -35.15 -11.91
CA SER A 191 0.62 -34.34 -11.60
C SER A 191 0.93 -33.38 -10.47
N ALA A 192 0.14 -32.30 -10.38
CA ALA A 192 0.13 -31.47 -9.18
C ALA A 192 -0.30 -32.29 -7.94
N PRO A 193 0.14 -31.90 -6.74
CA PRO A 193 -0.36 -32.47 -5.49
C PRO A 193 -1.88 -32.37 -5.37
N GLU A 194 -2.50 -33.25 -4.58
CA GLU A 194 -3.93 -33.21 -4.31
C GLU A 194 -4.37 -31.82 -3.81
N GLY A 195 -5.47 -31.31 -4.37
CA GLY A 195 -5.99 -29.97 -4.06
C GLY A 195 -5.35 -28.82 -4.86
N TYR A 196 -4.39 -29.09 -5.74
CA TYR A 196 -3.76 -28.11 -6.63
C TYR A 196 -3.90 -28.53 -8.10
N ASP A 197 -3.80 -27.56 -9.03
CA ASP A 197 -4.04 -27.79 -10.46
C ASP A 197 -2.75 -27.79 -11.29
N THR A 198 -1.76 -27.01 -10.86
CA THR A 198 -0.44 -26.90 -11.49
C THR A 198 0.64 -26.92 -10.41
N VAL A 199 1.80 -27.54 -10.68
CA VAL A 199 3.00 -27.43 -9.85
C VAL A 199 4.23 -27.13 -10.71
N VAL A 200 5.00 -26.12 -10.32
CA VAL A 200 6.34 -25.86 -10.84
C VAL A 200 7.33 -26.59 -9.95
N VAL A 201 8.14 -27.48 -10.51
CA VAL A 201 9.14 -28.28 -9.81
C VAL A 201 10.53 -27.82 -10.24
N LEU A 202 11.34 -27.40 -9.27
CA LEU A 202 12.65 -26.79 -9.48
C LEU A 202 13.70 -27.55 -8.67
N PRO A 203 14.37 -28.57 -9.25
CA PRO A 203 15.58 -29.12 -8.68
C PRO A 203 16.64 -28.04 -8.60
N LEU A 204 17.11 -27.72 -7.39
CA LEU A 204 18.03 -26.61 -7.15
C LEU A 204 19.43 -27.00 -7.64
N ARG A 205 20.07 -26.09 -8.38
CA ARG A 205 21.33 -26.36 -9.10
C ARG A 205 22.51 -26.68 -8.17
N ASP A 206 22.57 -26.01 -7.03
CA ASP A 206 23.68 -26.03 -6.07
C ASP A 206 23.24 -25.38 -4.73
N GLY A 207 24.12 -25.42 -3.72
CA GLY A 207 23.86 -24.82 -2.41
C GLY A 207 23.64 -23.30 -2.43
N THR A 208 24.17 -22.58 -3.43
CA THR A 208 23.91 -21.13 -3.56
C THR A 208 22.47 -20.85 -4.00
N ALA A 209 21.88 -21.71 -4.83
CA ALA A 209 20.46 -21.68 -5.15
C ALA A 209 19.59 -22.08 -3.95
N GLU A 210 20.03 -23.06 -3.14
CA GLU A 210 19.37 -23.43 -1.88
C GLU A 210 19.30 -22.25 -0.90
N ASP A 211 20.44 -21.59 -0.65
CA ASP A 211 20.52 -20.41 0.22
C ASP A 211 19.64 -19.26 -0.29
N LEU A 212 19.60 -19.03 -1.61
CA LEU A 212 18.72 -18.03 -2.21
C LEU A 212 17.25 -18.36 -1.97
N VAL A 213 16.81 -19.58 -2.27
CA VAL A 213 15.41 -19.99 -2.10
C VAL A 213 15.01 -19.88 -0.64
N ALA A 214 15.84 -20.38 0.28
CA ALA A 214 15.57 -20.28 1.72
C ALA A 214 15.37 -18.82 2.16
N ARG A 215 16.24 -17.90 1.72
CA ARG A 215 16.08 -16.46 1.99
C ARG A 215 14.80 -15.88 1.39
N LEU A 216 14.46 -16.24 0.15
CA LEU A 216 13.25 -15.72 -0.51
C LEU A 216 11.97 -16.22 0.15
N LEU A 217 11.92 -17.49 0.59
CA LEU A 217 10.80 -18.04 1.35
C LEU A 217 10.67 -17.36 2.72
N ALA A 218 11.79 -17.10 3.41
CA ALA A 218 11.79 -16.38 4.68
C ALA A 218 11.35 -14.91 4.55
N ALA A 219 11.61 -14.29 3.39
CA ALA A 219 11.27 -12.90 3.10
C ALA A 219 9.79 -12.67 2.76
N VAL A 220 8.98 -13.72 2.58
CA VAL A 220 7.54 -13.56 2.31
C VAL A 220 6.85 -12.85 3.48
N ASP A 221 6.15 -11.77 3.17
CA ASP A 221 5.39 -10.93 4.10
C ASP A 221 3.99 -10.59 3.55
N ASP A 222 3.24 -9.84 4.35
CA ASP A 222 1.87 -9.38 4.06
C ASP A 222 1.76 -8.67 2.70
N ALA A 223 2.82 -7.98 2.25
CA ALA A 223 2.78 -7.21 1.02
C ALA A 223 2.44 -8.10 -0.17
N LEU A 224 2.88 -9.37 -0.17
CA LEU A 224 2.62 -10.27 -1.29
C LEU A 224 1.12 -10.55 -1.47
N LEU A 225 0.37 -10.80 -0.38
CA LEU A 225 -1.07 -11.02 -0.41
C LEU A 225 -1.87 -9.71 -0.63
N LEU A 226 -1.36 -8.57 -0.17
CA LEU A 226 -1.95 -7.26 -0.46
C LEU A 226 -1.78 -6.87 -1.94
N THR A 227 -0.65 -7.26 -2.53
CA THR A 227 -0.31 -7.01 -3.93
C THR A 227 -1.09 -7.90 -4.89
N LEU A 228 -1.36 -9.13 -4.48
CA LEU A 228 -1.99 -10.16 -5.31
C LEU A 228 -3.36 -10.52 -4.74
N PRO A 229 -4.40 -9.68 -4.94
CA PRO A 229 -5.73 -9.92 -4.38
C PRO A 229 -6.43 -11.17 -4.93
N GLY A 230 -5.89 -11.76 -6.00
CA GLY A 230 -6.30 -13.06 -6.53
C GLY A 230 -5.77 -14.27 -5.74
N LEU A 231 -4.89 -14.06 -4.77
CA LEU A 231 -4.44 -15.07 -3.81
C LEU A 231 -5.10 -14.86 -2.45
N ASP A 232 -5.70 -15.92 -1.93
CA ASP A 232 -6.31 -15.98 -0.61
C ASP A 232 -5.41 -16.71 0.40
N GLU A 233 -4.51 -17.58 -0.05
CA GLU A 233 -3.63 -18.37 0.81
C GLU A 233 -2.24 -18.60 0.20
N ILE A 234 -1.21 -18.47 1.03
CA ILE A 234 0.16 -18.90 0.74
C ILE A 234 0.62 -19.84 1.87
N VAL A 235 0.93 -21.09 1.51
CA VAL A 235 1.52 -22.08 2.41
C VAL A 235 3.00 -22.20 2.08
N ILE A 236 3.87 -22.07 3.07
CA ILE A 236 5.32 -22.23 2.95
C ILE A 236 5.73 -23.38 3.85
N GLU A 237 6.33 -24.40 3.24
CA GLU A 237 6.84 -25.58 3.94
C GLU A 237 8.35 -25.69 3.71
N THR A 238 9.09 -25.62 4.80
CA THR A 238 10.54 -25.81 4.80
C THR A 238 10.90 -26.95 5.76
N PRO A 239 12.16 -27.42 5.79
CA PRO A 239 12.62 -28.37 6.81
C PRO A 239 12.37 -27.89 8.25
N ASP A 240 12.27 -26.59 8.48
CA ASP A 240 12.05 -25.99 9.80
C ASP A 240 10.57 -25.99 10.24
N GLY A 241 9.64 -26.20 9.31
CA GLY A 241 8.21 -26.28 9.60
C GLY A 241 7.31 -25.70 8.51
N THR A 242 6.04 -25.51 8.86
CA THR A 242 5.00 -24.96 7.98
C THR A 242 4.54 -23.59 8.46
N ARG A 243 4.51 -22.61 7.57
CA ARG A 243 3.95 -21.27 7.78
C ARG A 243 2.83 -21.03 6.76
N THR A 244 1.68 -20.58 7.23
CA THR A 244 0.54 -20.24 6.37
C THR A 244 0.21 -18.77 6.53
N LEU A 245 0.06 -18.07 5.41
CA LEU A 245 -0.48 -16.73 5.34
C LEU A 245 -1.83 -16.80 4.64
N SER A 246 -2.88 -16.26 5.25
CA SER A 246 -4.21 -16.20 4.64
C SER A 246 -4.76 -14.78 4.64
N ARG A 247 -5.47 -14.43 3.57
CA ARG A 247 -6.09 -13.13 3.38
C ARG A 247 -7.60 -13.24 3.52
N SER A 248 -8.20 -12.31 4.25
CA SER A 248 -9.66 -12.16 4.33
C SER A 248 -10.06 -10.69 4.41
N GLN A 249 -11.31 -10.38 4.07
CA GLN A 249 -11.87 -9.03 4.19
C GLN A 249 -12.83 -8.97 5.39
N HIS A 250 -12.62 -8.00 6.30
CA HIS A 250 -13.46 -7.76 7.48
C HIS A 250 -13.82 -6.27 7.57
N GLY A 251 -14.97 -5.91 7.00
CA GLY A 251 -15.40 -4.51 6.93
C GLY A 251 -14.36 -3.66 6.18
N PRO A 252 -13.85 -2.56 6.76
CA PRO A 252 -12.83 -1.71 6.12
C PRO A 252 -11.42 -2.29 6.19
N TYR A 253 -11.23 -3.45 6.83
CA TYR A 253 -9.91 -4.05 7.05
C TYR A 253 -9.67 -5.26 6.16
N THR A 254 -8.54 -5.27 5.47
CA THR A 254 -7.93 -6.50 4.96
C THR A 254 -7.15 -7.16 6.08
N HIS A 255 -7.49 -8.39 6.41
CA HIS A 255 -6.80 -9.19 7.41
C HIS A 255 -5.80 -10.11 6.72
N ILE A 256 -4.57 -10.12 7.23
CA ILE A 256 -3.55 -11.10 6.90
C ILE A 256 -3.25 -11.90 8.16
N ASP A 257 -3.71 -13.15 8.21
CA ASP A 257 -3.40 -14.07 9.30
C ASP A 257 -2.16 -14.88 8.91
N ASP A 258 -1.05 -14.59 9.58
CA ASP A 258 0.22 -15.29 9.42
C ASP A 258 0.44 -16.21 10.62
N SER A 259 0.46 -17.51 10.40
CA SER A 259 0.61 -18.51 11.46
C SER A 259 1.90 -18.35 12.28
N ALA A 260 2.90 -17.63 11.77
CA ALA A 260 4.15 -17.32 12.48
C ALA A 260 4.16 -15.94 13.16
N ARG A 261 3.34 -14.98 12.69
CA ARG A 261 3.39 -13.56 13.14
C ARG A 261 2.08 -13.04 13.72
N GLY A 262 1.03 -13.85 13.71
CA GLY A 262 -0.32 -13.50 14.13
C GLY A 262 -1.09 -12.69 13.08
N LEU A 263 -2.25 -12.21 13.50
CA LEU A 263 -3.15 -11.42 12.67
C LEU A 263 -2.64 -9.98 12.51
N ASN A 264 -2.42 -9.55 11.26
CA ASN A 264 -2.19 -8.16 10.90
C ASN A 264 -3.43 -7.59 10.22
N ARG A 265 -3.90 -6.44 10.70
CA ARG A 265 -5.06 -5.73 10.14
C ARG A 265 -4.57 -4.56 9.31
N TRP A 266 -5.05 -4.45 8.09
CA TRP A 266 -4.66 -3.42 7.13
C TRP A 266 -5.88 -2.63 6.69
N ARG A 267 -5.83 -1.31 6.81
CA ARG A 267 -6.78 -0.44 6.11
C ARG A 267 -6.27 -0.22 4.70
N THR A 268 -7.14 -0.42 3.71
CA THR A 268 -6.76 -0.33 2.30
C THR A 268 -7.73 0.56 1.53
N VAL A 269 -7.19 1.29 0.55
CA VAL A 269 -7.96 1.96 -0.51
C VAL A 269 -7.41 1.47 -1.83
N LEU A 270 -8.30 1.06 -2.74
CA LEU A 270 -7.96 0.59 -4.08
C LEU A 270 -8.71 1.43 -5.11
N HIS A 271 -7.96 2.10 -5.97
CA HIS A 271 -8.47 2.74 -7.16
C HIS A 271 -8.01 1.96 -8.39
N HIS A 272 -8.87 1.87 -9.40
CA HIS A 272 -8.51 1.27 -10.68
C HIS A 272 -9.38 1.87 -11.78
N GLY A 273 -8.93 1.77 -13.03
CA GLY A 273 -9.68 2.27 -14.15
C GLY A 273 -8.99 2.04 -15.50
N PRO A 274 -9.63 2.45 -16.60
CA PRO A 274 -8.99 2.42 -17.91
C PRO A 274 -7.89 3.47 -18.01
N ILE A 275 -6.86 3.20 -18.81
CA ILE A 275 -5.80 4.15 -19.18
C ILE A 275 -6.15 4.77 -20.53
N GLU A 276 -6.11 6.10 -20.61
CA GLU A 276 -6.27 6.82 -21.87
C GLU A 276 -5.12 6.50 -22.83
N PRO A 277 -5.39 6.17 -24.12
CA PRO A 277 -4.35 5.77 -25.07
C PRO A 277 -3.21 6.78 -25.24
N ALA A 278 -3.48 8.08 -25.07
CA ALA A 278 -2.47 9.13 -25.16
C ALA A 278 -1.38 9.00 -24.09
N LEU A 279 -1.71 8.51 -22.89
CA LEU A 279 -0.75 8.27 -21.81
C LEU A 279 0.20 7.10 -22.11
N LEU A 280 -0.18 6.24 -23.06
CA LEU A 280 0.61 5.08 -23.47
C LEU A 280 1.37 5.30 -24.79
N ALA A 281 1.38 6.52 -25.33
CA ALA A 281 1.95 6.82 -26.65
C ALA A 281 3.43 6.40 -26.76
N ASP A 282 4.20 6.63 -25.69
CA ASP A 282 5.63 6.30 -25.62
C ASP A 282 5.91 4.88 -25.10
N ARG A 283 4.87 4.05 -24.95
CA ARG A 283 4.99 2.69 -24.38
C ARG A 283 5.07 1.61 -25.47
N PRO A 284 5.78 0.50 -25.19
CA PRO A 284 5.77 -0.68 -26.05
C PRO A 284 4.35 -1.14 -26.41
N VAL A 285 4.18 -1.75 -27.59
CA VAL A 285 2.85 -2.20 -28.08
C VAL A 285 2.19 -3.14 -27.07
N GLU A 286 2.96 -4.02 -26.45
CA GLU A 286 2.51 -5.01 -25.48
C GLU A 286 1.90 -4.36 -24.22
N GLU A 287 2.44 -3.22 -23.81
CA GLU A 287 1.93 -2.41 -22.70
C GLU A 287 0.69 -1.62 -23.11
N ARG A 288 0.64 -1.09 -24.34
CA ARG A 288 -0.55 -0.44 -24.91
C ARG A 288 -1.77 -1.35 -24.95
N LEU A 289 -1.56 -2.66 -25.07
CA LEU A 289 -2.60 -3.69 -25.01
C LEU A 289 -3.05 -4.05 -23.57
N ARG A 290 -2.65 -3.27 -22.56
CA ARG A 290 -3.07 -3.37 -21.15
C ARG A 290 -3.57 -2.01 -20.65
N PRO A 291 -4.70 -1.50 -21.17
CA PRO A 291 -5.14 -0.14 -20.91
C PRO A 291 -5.90 -0.05 -19.58
N HIS A 292 -5.35 -0.59 -18.49
CA HIS A 292 -5.91 -0.48 -17.16
C HIS A 292 -4.83 -0.16 -16.14
N TRP A 293 -5.18 0.66 -15.16
CA TRP A 293 -4.32 1.02 -14.05
C TRP A 293 -4.95 0.61 -12.73
N SER A 294 -4.10 0.45 -11.72
CA SER A 294 -4.51 0.32 -10.34
C SER A 294 -3.53 1.01 -9.41
N VAL A 295 -4.06 1.51 -8.29
CA VAL A 295 -3.30 2.03 -7.15
C VAL A 295 -3.96 1.54 -5.87
N THR A 296 -3.16 0.96 -4.99
CA THR A 296 -3.54 0.54 -3.65
C THR A 296 -2.65 1.21 -2.63
N TRP A 297 -3.26 1.87 -1.65
CA TRP A 297 -2.60 2.22 -0.40
C TRP A 297 -3.00 1.25 0.69
N ALA A 298 -2.05 0.84 1.51
CA ALA A 298 -2.30 0.00 2.67
C ALA A 298 -1.55 0.51 3.91
N VAL A 299 -2.25 0.63 5.03
CA VAL A 299 -1.68 1.04 6.32
C VAL A 299 -2.06 0.00 7.37
N PRO A 300 -1.10 -0.59 8.10
CA PRO A 300 -1.42 -1.52 9.17
C PRO A 300 -2.01 -0.76 10.36
N VAL A 301 -2.87 -1.41 11.12
CA VAL A 301 -3.53 -0.81 12.29
C VAL A 301 -3.47 -1.72 13.49
N ASP A 302 -3.50 -1.12 14.69
CA ASP A 302 -3.60 -1.86 15.95
C ASP A 302 -5.05 -2.32 16.23
N GLU A 303 -5.28 -2.88 17.42
CA GLU A 303 -6.60 -3.36 17.82
C GLU A 303 -7.65 -2.25 17.92
N SER A 304 -7.23 -1.01 18.20
CA SER A 304 -8.09 0.17 18.31
C SER A 304 -8.37 0.84 16.96
N GLY A 305 -7.65 0.44 15.91
CA GLY A 305 -7.71 1.07 14.58
C GLY A 305 -6.75 2.26 14.42
N ALA A 306 -5.83 2.46 15.35
CA ALA A 306 -4.77 3.47 15.21
C ALA A 306 -3.72 2.98 14.20
N PRO A 307 -3.19 3.89 13.34
CA PRO A 307 -2.20 3.51 12.35
C PRO A 307 -0.89 3.04 12.99
N LEU A 308 -0.29 2.03 12.36
CA LEU A 308 1.04 1.51 12.66
C LEU A 308 1.96 1.74 11.45
N HIS A 309 3.27 1.65 11.68
CA HIS A 309 4.24 1.69 10.59
C HIS A 309 4.28 0.34 9.85
N PRO A 310 4.23 0.32 8.50
CA PRO A 310 4.44 -0.89 7.72
C PRO A 310 5.78 -1.55 8.05
N ARG A 311 5.77 -2.88 8.27
CA ARG A 311 6.99 -3.69 8.42
C ARG A 311 7.56 -4.17 7.08
N THR A 312 6.85 -3.86 5.99
CA THR A 312 7.23 -4.18 4.61
C THR A 312 8.42 -3.30 4.18
N ALA A 313 9.07 -3.67 3.08
CA ALA A 313 10.13 -2.83 2.51
C ALA A 313 9.59 -1.42 2.21
N PRO A 314 10.30 -0.34 2.61
CA PRO A 314 9.84 1.04 2.41
C PRO A 314 10.18 1.50 0.99
N VAL A 315 9.58 0.82 0.00
CA VAL A 315 9.75 1.07 -1.43
C VAL A 315 8.39 1.08 -2.11
N VAL A 316 8.32 1.61 -3.33
CA VAL A 316 7.12 1.50 -4.16
C VAL A 316 7.00 0.09 -4.71
N HIS A 317 5.80 -0.48 -4.73
CA HIS A 317 5.53 -1.80 -5.30
C HIS A 317 4.85 -1.65 -6.67
N ALA A 318 5.38 -2.31 -7.71
CA ALA A 318 4.84 -2.21 -9.07
C ALA A 318 4.88 -3.50 -9.90
N PRO A 319 4.06 -4.52 -9.57
CA PRO A 319 3.41 -4.77 -8.29
C PRO A 319 4.40 -5.41 -7.29
N THR A 320 5.60 -5.80 -7.74
CA THR A 320 6.69 -6.27 -6.87
C THR A 320 7.45 -5.11 -6.25
N PRO A 321 8.18 -5.31 -5.13
CA PRO A 321 9.11 -4.31 -4.63
C PRO A 321 10.04 -3.79 -5.74
N THR A 322 10.14 -2.47 -5.86
CA THR A 322 11.06 -1.77 -6.75
C THR A 322 12.26 -1.26 -5.96
N ASP A 323 13.23 -0.65 -6.64
CA ASP A 323 14.35 0.04 -5.98
C ASP A 323 14.01 1.52 -5.67
N GLU A 324 12.75 1.95 -5.87
CA GLU A 324 12.30 3.31 -5.56
C GLU A 324 11.95 3.44 -4.07
N PRO A 325 12.69 4.24 -3.29
CA PRO A 325 12.40 4.43 -1.88
C PRO A 325 11.07 5.16 -1.69
N LEU A 326 10.28 4.71 -0.72
CA LEU A 326 9.04 5.33 -0.28
C LEU A 326 9.21 5.77 1.18
N GLY A 327 9.11 7.07 1.43
CA GLY A 327 9.15 7.60 2.80
C GLY A 327 7.79 7.99 3.34
N ILE A 328 6.71 7.79 2.58
CA ILE A 328 5.34 7.92 3.05
C ILE A 328 5.07 6.72 3.99
N PRO A 329 4.46 6.92 5.17
CA PRO A 329 4.26 5.88 6.20
C PRO A 329 3.13 4.90 5.84
N ALA A 330 3.10 4.41 4.61
CA ALA A 330 2.11 3.51 4.05
C ALA A 330 2.74 2.66 2.95
N LEU A 331 2.17 1.48 2.68
CA LEU A 331 2.54 0.66 1.53
C LEU A 331 1.81 1.17 0.29
N LEU A 332 2.56 1.49 -0.77
CA LEU A 332 2.02 1.83 -2.10
C LEU A 332 2.24 0.67 -3.08
N ILE A 333 1.16 0.14 -3.63
CA ILE A 333 1.18 -0.81 -4.75
C ILE A 333 0.50 -0.14 -5.94
N ALA A 334 1.22 0.07 -7.04
CA ALA A 334 0.70 0.77 -8.21
C ALA A 334 1.15 0.11 -9.51
N SER A 335 0.32 0.16 -10.55
CA SER A 335 0.65 -0.34 -11.90
C SER A 335 1.60 0.60 -12.65
N LEU A 336 2.68 1.05 -12.00
CA LEU A 336 3.66 1.97 -12.57
C LEU A 336 4.40 1.31 -13.75
N PRO A 337 4.61 2.05 -14.85
CA PRO A 337 5.35 1.53 -15.98
C PRO A 337 6.82 1.36 -15.60
N LEU A 338 7.32 0.13 -15.56
CA LEU A 338 8.72 -0.12 -15.19
C LEU A 338 9.67 0.00 -16.38
N ASP A 339 10.95 0.22 -16.08
CA ASP A 339 12.07 0.12 -17.01
C ASP A 339 12.35 -1.35 -17.42
N THR A 340 13.31 -1.55 -18.32
CA THR A 340 13.67 -2.89 -18.82
C THR A 340 14.22 -3.81 -17.73
N ALA A 341 14.90 -3.25 -16.72
CA ALA A 341 15.40 -3.98 -15.57
C ALA A 341 14.29 -4.29 -14.54
N ARG A 342 13.11 -3.69 -14.72
CA ARG A 342 11.95 -3.73 -13.84
C ARG A 342 12.21 -3.22 -12.43
N ARG A 343 13.22 -2.38 -12.25
CA ARG A 343 13.68 -1.89 -10.94
C ARG A 343 13.19 -0.48 -10.64
N HIS A 344 12.97 0.32 -11.69
CA HIS A 344 12.56 1.71 -11.56
C HIS A 344 11.36 2.00 -12.48
N PRO A 345 10.36 2.76 -12.02
CA PRO A 345 9.35 3.35 -12.88
C PRO A 345 9.99 4.26 -13.93
N ALA A 346 9.62 4.03 -15.19
CA ALA A 346 10.00 4.88 -16.29
C ALA A 346 9.29 6.25 -16.15
N PRO A 347 10.02 7.38 -16.25
CA PRO A 347 9.41 8.69 -16.22
C PRO A 347 8.50 8.90 -17.44
N GLY A 348 7.47 9.72 -17.29
CA GLY A 348 6.59 10.12 -18.38
C GLY A 348 5.12 10.25 -17.97
N PRO A 349 4.23 10.55 -18.95
CA PRO A 349 2.84 10.94 -18.67
C PRO A 349 2.04 9.92 -17.87
N LEU A 350 2.27 8.61 -18.10
CA LEU A 350 1.59 7.57 -17.33
C LEU A 350 2.02 7.56 -15.85
N THR A 351 3.31 7.77 -15.56
CA THR A 351 3.81 7.85 -14.19
C THR A 351 3.25 9.08 -13.49
N ASP A 352 3.23 10.22 -14.16
CA ASP A 352 2.65 11.46 -13.62
C ASP A 352 1.14 11.30 -13.34
N PHE A 353 0.40 10.66 -14.26
CA PHE A 353 -1.00 10.32 -14.06
C PHE A 353 -1.20 9.41 -12.83
N LEU A 354 -0.37 8.39 -12.65
CA LEU A 354 -0.45 7.48 -11.52
C LEU A 354 -0.08 8.13 -10.19
N VAL A 355 0.83 9.11 -10.18
CA VAL A 355 1.14 9.93 -9.01
C VAL A 355 -0.11 10.70 -8.55
N GLU A 356 -0.84 11.32 -9.48
CA GLU A 356 -2.08 12.03 -9.14
C GLU A 356 -3.17 11.09 -8.63
N ARG A 357 -3.36 9.93 -9.27
CA ARG A 357 -4.30 8.90 -8.79
C ARG A 357 -3.92 8.34 -7.43
N ALA A 358 -2.62 8.15 -7.17
CA ALA A 358 -2.15 7.74 -5.86
C ALA A 358 -2.40 8.80 -4.79
N ALA A 359 -2.22 10.08 -5.12
CA ALA A 359 -2.51 11.16 -4.18
C ALA A 359 -4.01 11.29 -3.88
N ASP A 360 -4.87 11.12 -4.88
CA ASP A 360 -6.33 11.05 -4.71
C ASP A 360 -6.72 9.91 -3.74
N ALA A 361 -6.21 8.70 -4.01
CA ALA A 361 -6.47 7.52 -3.17
C ALA A 361 -5.93 7.67 -1.73
N TYR A 362 -4.81 8.36 -1.54
CA TYR A 362 -4.26 8.63 -0.21
C TYR A 362 -5.12 9.62 0.58
N ALA A 363 -5.63 10.66 -0.08
CA ALA A 363 -6.54 11.62 0.52
C ALA A 363 -7.85 10.95 0.97
N GLU A 364 -8.41 10.06 0.14
CA GLU A 364 -9.56 9.22 0.49
C GLU A 364 -9.27 8.34 1.71
N LEU A 365 -8.12 7.65 1.73
CA LEU A 365 -7.72 6.79 2.86
C LEU A 365 -7.75 7.52 4.20
N LEU A 366 -7.26 8.77 4.25
CA LEU A 366 -7.27 9.59 5.46
C LEU A 366 -8.67 10.14 5.76
N GLY A 367 -9.43 10.58 4.76
CA GLY A 367 -10.80 11.11 4.96
C GLY A 367 -11.78 10.06 5.52
N ASP A 368 -11.64 8.82 5.07
CA ASP A 368 -12.47 7.69 5.49
C ASP A 368 -11.93 7.01 6.76
N TRP A 369 -10.86 7.53 7.36
CA TRP A 369 -10.24 6.92 8.53
C TRP A 369 -11.18 6.93 9.74
N ARG A 370 -11.46 5.75 10.31
CA ARG A 370 -12.32 5.58 11.49
C ARG A 370 -11.79 4.50 12.45
N PRO A 371 -11.73 4.72 13.77
CA PRO A 371 -12.10 5.95 14.48
C PRO A 371 -11.15 7.11 14.15
N VAL A 372 -11.65 8.34 14.23
CA VAL A 372 -10.82 9.54 14.09
C VAL A 372 -10.01 9.67 15.38
N SER A 373 -8.69 9.75 15.25
CA SER A 373 -7.78 9.90 16.39
C SER A 373 -6.55 10.72 16.02
N THR A 374 -5.84 11.26 17.01
CA THR A 374 -4.56 11.95 16.80
C THR A 374 -3.50 11.06 16.14
N GLY A 375 -3.64 9.74 16.16
CA GLY A 375 -2.70 8.81 15.51
C GLY A 375 -2.62 9.00 13.99
N THR A 376 -3.69 9.46 13.35
CA THR A 376 -3.72 9.76 11.90
C THR A 376 -2.72 10.85 11.48
N ILE A 377 -2.30 11.71 12.42
CA ILE A 377 -1.26 12.73 12.17
C ILE A 377 0.06 12.06 11.79
N ASP A 378 0.36 10.87 12.30
CA ASP A 378 1.58 10.11 11.98
C ASP A 378 1.62 9.67 10.50
N LEU A 379 0.48 9.72 9.80
CA LEU A 379 0.42 9.39 8.37
C LEU A 379 0.83 10.57 7.48
N VAL A 380 0.85 11.79 8.00
CA VAL A 380 1.16 12.97 7.19
C VAL A 380 2.62 12.91 6.70
N PRO A 381 2.86 12.92 5.38
CA PRO A 381 4.22 12.85 4.88
C PRO A 381 4.99 14.14 5.19
N GLY A 382 6.26 14.00 5.59
CA GLY A 382 7.21 15.11 5.62
C GLY A 382 7.45 15.75 4.23
N GLN A 383 8.04 16.94 4.20
CA GLN A 383 8.21 17.75 2.98
C GLN A 383 9.29 17.25 2.01
N LEU A 384 10.32 16.56 2.52
CA LEU A 384 11.46 16.12 1.72
C LEU A 384 11.28 14.67 1.27
N GLY A 385 11.32 14.46 -0.04
CA GLY A 385 11.30 13.12 -0.64
C GLY A 385 12.64 12.40 -0.53
N LYS A 386 12.60 11.07 -0.49
CA LYS A 386 13.79 10.18 -0.55
C LYS A 386 14.26 9.90 -1.98
N GLY A 387 13.48 10.30 -2.98
CA GLY A 387 13.73 10.13 -4.41
C GLY A 387 12.77 11.01 -5.23
N ALA A 388 12.94 11.03 -6.55
CA ALA A 388 12.11 11.86 -7.44
C ALA A 388 10.63 11.47 -7.38
N LEU A 389 10.33 10.17 -7.45
CA LEU A 389 8.96 9.66 -7.38
C LEU A 389 8.33 9.91 -6.00
N ASP A 390 9.05 9.62 -4.91
CA ASP A 390 8.60 9.90 -3.54
C ASP A 390 8.33 11.40 -3.34
N GLY A 391 9.18 12.28 -3.87
CA GLY A 391 8.97 13.72 -3.86
C GLY A 391 7.70 14.15 -4.60
N ALA A 392 7.45 13.58 -5.79
CA ALA A 392 6.24 13.85 -6.57
C ALA A 392 4.97 13.39 -5.84
N LEU A 393 4.98 12.17 -5.29
CA LEU A 393 3.87 11.64 -4.49
C LEU A 393 3.58 12.53 -3.27
N ARG A 394 4.61 12.92 -2.52
CA ARG A 394 4.46 13.81 -1.35
C ARG A 394 3.87 15.16 -1.75
N GLY A 395 4.39 15.79 -2.79
CA GLY A 395 3.88 17.07 -3.27
C GLY A 395 2.39 16.99 -3.64
N ALA A 396 2.02 15.96 -4.39
CA ALA A 396 0.63 15.73 -4.81
C ALA A 396 -0.30 15.42 -3.62
N ILE A 397 0.17 14.66 -2.62
CA ILE A 397 -0.58 14.36 -1.38
C ILE A 397 -0.75 15.63 -0.53
N LEU A 398 0.34 16.37 -0.28
CA LEU A 398 0.32 17.58 0.55
C LEU A 398 -0.50 18.71 -0.07
N ALA A 399 -0.71 18.70 -1.39
CA ALA A 399 -1.65 19.63 -2.04
C ALA A 399 -3.12 19.32 -1.72
N ARG A 400 -3.46 18.07 -1.39
CA ARG A 400 -4.82 17.58 -1.13
C ARG A 400 -5.17 17.58 0.35
N LEU A 401 -4.27 17.08 1.20
CA LEU A 401 -4.53 16.86 2.63
C LEU A 401 -5.07 18.08 3.39
N PRO A 402 -4.72 19.35 3.09
CA PRO A 402 -5.27 20.49 3.80
C PRO A 402 -6.81 20.55 3.77
N ARG A 403 -7.45 19.99 2.73
CA ARG A 403 -8.92 19.96 2.56
C ARG A 403 -9.57 18.64 2.99
N VAL A 404 -8.80 17.67 3.45
CA VAL A 404 -9.30 16.35 3.88
C VAL A 404 -9.65 16.40 5.37
N ALA A 405 -10.86 15.97 5.74
CA ALA A 405 -11.28 15.94 7.14
C ALA A 405 -10.81 14.63 7.80
N PHE A 406 -9.72 14.70 8.57
CA PHE A 406 -9.16 13.51 9.26
C PHE A 406 -8.58 13.81 10.65
N LEU A 407 -8.52 15.08 11.06
CA LEU A 407 -7.97 15.47 12.36
C LEU A 407 -9.04 15.30 13.46
N GLU A 408 -8.63 14.75 14.60
CA GLU A 408 -9.49 14.66 15.78
C GLU A 408 -9.72 16.05 16.39
N PRO A 409 -10.98 16.51 16.56
CA PRO A 409 -11.26 17.73 17.30
C PRO A 409 -11.07 17.54 18.81
N ALA A 410 -10.72 18.62 19.52
CA ALA A 410 -10.55 18.61 20.99
C ALA A 410 -11.86 18.35 21.76
N ALA A 411 -13.00 18.67 21.16
CA ALA A 411 -14.32 18.35 21.68
C ALA A 411 -15.15 17.64 20.60
N PRO A 412 -16.06 16.71 20.97
CA PRO A 412 -16.95 16.08 20.02
C PRO A 412 -17.75 17.12 19.23
N ARG A 413 -17.76 17.00 17.91
CA ARG A 413 -18.62 17.81 17.03
C ARG A 413 -19.93 17.08 16.81
N ASP A 414 -21.04 17.82 16.92
CA ASP A 414 -22.34 17.35 16.46
C ASP A 414 -22.54 17.80 15.00
N PRO A 415 -22.41 16.88 14.02
CA PRO A 415 -22.56 17.22 12.61
C PRO A 415 -23.95 17.80 12.26
N ASP A 416 -24.99 17.48 13.04
CA ASP A 416 -26.35 17.97 12.80
C ASP A 416 -26.55 19.42 13.31
N ALA A 417 -25.74 19.87 14.26
CA ALA A 417 -25.81 21.21 14.83
C ALA A 417 -25.18 22.30 13.93
N GLU A 418 -24.28 21.92 13.02
CA GLU A 418 -23.56 22.85 12.12
C GLU A 418 -24.43 23.39 10.98
N ASN A 419 -25.50 22.68 10.61
CA ASN A 419 -26.45 23.14 9.59
C ASN A 419 -27.31 24.35 10.04
N GLY A 420 -27.20 24.79 11.31
CA GLY A 420 -27.99 25.87 11.87
C GLY A 420 -27.34 27.27 11.85
N TRP A 421 -26.04 27.38 11.54
CA TRP A 421 -25.25 28.61 11.67
C TRP A 421 -24.73 29.17 10.33
N GLY A 422 -25.22 28.65 9.20
CA GLY A 422 -24.91 29.21 7.89
C GLY A 422 -25.77 30.43 7.61
N ASP A 423 -25.17 31.62 7.62
CA ASP A 423 -25.79 32.81 7.02
C ASP A 423 -26.21 32.49 5.58
N ASP A 424 -27.43 32.86 5.22
CA ASP A 424 -28.11 32.58 3.92
C ASP A 424 -27.36 33.17 2.69
N TRP A 425 -26.21 33.81 2.91
CA TRP A 425 -25.35 34.46 1.90
C TRP A 425 -24.27 33.55 1.30
N ASP A 426 -23.92 32.43 1.94
CA ASP A 426 -22.87 31.50 1.44
C ASP A 426 -23.41 30.27 0.70
N ARG A 427 -24.74 30.09 0.62
CA ARG A 427 -25.36 28.96 -0.10
C ARG A 427 -25.12 28.95 -1.61
N ASP A 428 -24.71 30.09 -2.19
CA ASP A 428 -24.56 30.25 -3.64
C ASP A 428 -23.09 30.18 -4.12
N ARG A 429 -22.13 29.89 -3.23
CA ARG A 429 -20.69 29.90 -3.55
C ARG A 429 -19.92 28.69 -3.06
N THR A 430 -20.44 27.49 -3.26
CA THR A 430 -19.69 26.26 -3.66
C THR A 430 -20.61 25.06 -3.51
N GLU A 431 -20.91 24.36 -4.61
CA GLU A 431 -21.45 23.00 -4.61
C GLU A 431 -20.41 21.95 -4.12
N ASP A 432 -19.45 22.34 -3.29
CA ASP A 432 -18.58 21.38 -2.59
C ASP A 432 -19.30 20.96 -1.32
N THR A 433 -20.02 19.86 -1.43
CA THR A 433 -20.63 19.09 -0.34
C THR A 433 -19.74 19.09 0.92
N ALA A 434 -20.01 19.99 1.86
CA ALA A 434 -19.53 19.89 3.23
C ALA A 434 -20.25 18.68 3.86
N SER A 435 -19.76 17.48 3.58
CA SER A 435 -20.12 16.29 4.34
C SER A 435 -19.86 16.62 5.81
N SER A 436 -20.90 16.63 6.62
CA SER A 436 -20.83 16.87 8.06
C SER A 436 -20.03 15.74 8.72
N THR A 437 -18.71 15.87 8.75
CA THR A 437 -17.80 14.88 9.34
C THR A 437 -17.47 15.28 10.76
N SER A 438 -17.35 14.29 11.65
CA SER A 438 -16.85 14.51 13.02
C SER A 438 -15.36 14.87 13.10
N ALA A 439 -14.63 14.83 11.97
CA ALA A 439 -13.22 15.19 11.87
C ALA A 439 -13.04 16.62 11.34
N LEU A 440 -11.93 17.26 11.71
CA LEU A 440 -11.51 18.57 11.22
C LEU A 440 -10.63 18.45 9.98
N ARG A 441 -10.79 19.41 9.07
CA ARG A 441 -9.85 19.65 7.97
C ARG A 441 -8.67 20.47 8.47
N PRO A 442 -7.43 20.22 8.03
CA PRO A 442 -6.29 21.01 8.45
C PRO A 442 -6.43 22.52 8.19
N VAL A 443 -7.08 22.95 7.11
CA VAL A 443 -7.34 24.39 6.82
C VAL A 443 -8.29 25.07 7.81
N GLU A 444 -9.12 24.29 8.50
CA GLU A 444 -10.08 24.77 9.50
C GLU A 444 -9.57 24.58 10.93
N ALA A 445 -8.47 23.84 11.11
CA ALA A 445 -7.98 23.41 12.41
C ALA A 445 -7.00 24.42 13.02
N GLU A 446 -7.05 24.52 14.35
CA GLU A 446 -6.17 25.38 15.13
C GLU A 446 -5.59 24.64 16.33
N VAL A 447 -4.33 24.93 16.67
CA VAL A 447 -3.67 24.45 17.90
C VAL A 447 -3.45 25.62 18.84
N VAL A 448 -3.97 25.54 20.07
CA VAL A 448 -3.71 26.55 21.11
C VAL A 448 -2.35 26.28 21.77
N GLU A 449 -1.50 27.30 21.83
CA GLU A 449 -0.14 27.17 22.35
C GLU A 449 -0.02 27.39 23.87
N GLY A 450 0.69 26.48 24.54
CA GLY A 450 1.14 26.66 25.92
C GLY A 450 0.01 26.59 26.95
N VAL A 451 -0.92 25.65 26.76
CA VAL A 451 -2.03 25.33 27.67
C VAL A 451 -2.20 23.82 27.85
N GLY A 452 -2.86 23.44 28.95
CA GLY A 452 -3.17 22.03 29.26
C GLY A 452 -4.40 21.49 28.53
N ALA A 453 -4.56 20.17 28.57
CA ALA A 453 -5.68 19.46 27.93
C ALA A 453 -7.05 19.89 28.46
N GLU A 454 -7.17 20.18 29.76
CA GLU A 454 -8.42 20.66 30.37
C GLU A 454 -8.86 22.00 29.78
N THR A 455 -7.93 22.96 29.67
CA THR A 455 -8.21 24.28 29.08
C THR A 455 -8.64 24.15 27.63
N VAL A 456 -7.92 23.36 26.84
CA VAL A 456 -8.27 23.14 25.43
C VAL A 456 -9.65 22.49 25.30
N ARG A 457 -10.00 21.53 26.16
CA ARG A 457 -11.32 20.90 26.15
C ARG A 457 -12.45 21.89 26.42
N VAL A 458 -12.29 22.77 27.42
CA VAL A 458 -13.30 23.79 27.75
C VAL A 458 -13.41 24.83 26.63
N LEU A 459 -12.27 25.28 26.07
CA LEU A 459 -12.26 26.20 24.93
C LEU A 459 -12.89 25.58 23.69
N ALA A 460 -12.69 24.30 23.45
CA ALA A 460 -13.24 23.60 22.28
C ALA A 460 -14.78 23.49 22.28
N GLU A 461 -15.43 23.64 23.44
CA GLU A 461 -16.90 23.75 23.53
C GLU A 461 -17.44 25.00 22.79
N VAL A 462 -16.59 26.02 22.59
CA VAL A 462 -16.97 27.30 21.94
C VAL A 462 -16.10 27.66 20.73
N LEU A 463 -14.94 27.03 20.60
CA LEU A 463 -14.02 27.10 19.45
C LEU A 463 -13.91 25.69 18.85
N PRO A 464 -14.86 25.26 18.00
CA PRO A 464 -14.94 23.86 17.56
C PRO A 464 -13.82 23.47 16.58
N CYS A 465 -13.01 24.43 16.13
CA CYS A 465 -11.81 24.25 15.30
C CYS A 465 -10.58 23.74 16.06
N LEU A 466 -10.62 23.69 17.40
CA LEU A 466 -9.44 23.36 18.19
C LEU A 466 -9.09 21.87 18.10
N LEU A 467 -7.80 21.59 17.93
CA LEU A 467 -7.22 20.25 18.07
C LEU A 467 -6.83 19.96 19.53
N PRO A 468 -6.71 18.68 19.93
CA PRO A 468 -6.24 18.29 21.25
C PRO A 468 -4.91 18.95 21.66
N ALA A 469 -4.73 19.18 22.96
CA ALA A 469 -3.51 19.77 23.51
C ALA A 469 -2.28 18.86 23.30
N GLY A 470 -1.08 19.45 23.32
CA GLY A 470 0.20 18.71 23.20
C GLY A 470 0.64 18.46 21.75
N LEU A 471 -0.10 18.98 20.78
CA LEU A 471 0.19 18.84 19.34
C LEU A 471 1.02 20.00 18.78
N GLU A 472 1.34 21.03 19.57
CA GLU A 472 1.98 22.27 19.10
C GLU A 472 3.40 22.08 18.53
N ARG A 473 4.06 20.96 18.88
CA ARG A 473 5.41 20.62 18.40
C ARG A 473 5.42 19.69 17.18
N ARG A 474 4.25 19.20 16.74
CA ARG A 474 4.14 18.27 15.61
C ARG A 474 4.50 18.97 14.30
N THR A 475 5.49 18.43 13.59
CA THR A 475 5.96 19.00 12.31
C THR A 475 4.98 18.74 11.16
N GLU A 476 4.14 17.73 11.31
CA GLU A 476 3.09 17.31 10.39
C GLU A 476 2.02 18.39 10.28
N LEU A 477 1.51 18.90 11.41
CA LEU A 477 0.52 19.97 11.46
C LEU A 477 1.06 21.27 10.84
N ARG A 478 2.35 21.56 11.06
CA ARG A 478 3.02 22.69 10.42
C ARG A 478 3.11 22.52 8.90
N THR A 479 3.38 21.29 8.44
CA THR A 479 3.44 20.96 7.01
C THR A 479 2.08 21.12 6.34
N LEU A 480 1.00 20.81 7.06
CA LEU A 480 -0.38 21.02 6.60
C LEU A 480 -0.86 22.48 6.70
N GLY A 481 -0.07 23.37 7.30
CA GLY A 481 -0.45 24.78 7.49
C GLY A 481 -1.48 25.04 8.58
N VAL A 482 -1.63 24.11 9.54
CA VAL A 482 -2.54 24.27 10.70
C VAL A 482 -2.13 25.50 11.50
N ALA A 483 -3.10 26.36 11.80
CA ALA A 483 -2.86 27.61 12.50
C ALA A 483 -2.50 27.37 13.97
N ARG A 484 -1.62 28.23 14.50
CA ARG A 484 -1.18 28.19 15.89
C ARG A 484 -1.64 29.47 16.57
N VAL A 485 -2.48 29.31 17.58
CA VAL A 485 -3.17 30.40 18.24
C VAL A 485 -2.58 30.57 19.64
N PRO A 486 -1.98 31.72 19.96
CA PRO A 486 -1.56 32.02 21.32
C PRO A 486 -2.78 32.02 22.26
N LEU A 487 -2.59 31.57 23.51
CA LEU A 487 -3.67 31.59 24.51
C LEU A 487 -4.39 32.93 24.62
N THR A 488 -3.66 34.05 24.55
CA THR A 488 -4.25 35.39 24.66
C THR A 488 -5.26 35.65 23.54
N GLU A 489 -4.94 35.27 22.30
CA GLU A 489 -5.87 35.39 21.17
C GLU A 489 -7.09 34.48 21.33
N ALA A 490 -6.88 33.23 21.77
CA ALA A 490 -7.98 32.31 22.03
C ALA A 490 -8.94 32.84 23.11
N ILE A 491 -8.40 33.51 24.13
CA ILE A 491 -9.17 34.16 25.20
C ILE A 491 -9.90 35.41 24.69
N ASP A 492 -9.25 36.23 23.87
CA ASP A 492 -9.87 37.44 23.31
C ASP A 492 -11.11 37.10 22.47
N ARG A 493 -11.12 35.93 21.80
CA ARG A 493 -12.28 35.39 21.06
C ARG A 493 -13.47 35.03 21.96
N LEU A 494 -13.30 34.94 23.29
CA LEU A 494 -14.39 34.71 24.24
C LEU A 494 -15.15 35.99 24.60
N ALA A 495 -14.71 37.16 24.14
CA ALA A 495 -15.39 38.41 24.43
C ALA A 495 -16.84 38.41 23.92
N GLY A 496 -17.79 38.78 24.79
CA GLY A 496 -19.22 38.82 24.46
C GLY A 496 -19.90 37.44 24.46
N LEU A 497 -19.18 36.37 24.81
CA LEU A 497 -19.75 35.04 24.94
C LEU A 497 -20.69 34.96 26.17
N GLU A 498 -21.89 34.42 25.95
CA GLU A 498 -22.85 34.13 27.01
C GLU A 498 -22.87 32.64 27.32
N ARG A 499 -22.44 32.26 28.53
CA ARG A 499 -22.40 30.88 29.03
C ARG A 499 -22.76 30.83 30.50
N ASP A 500 -23.24 29.68 30.95
CA ASP A 500 -23.62 29.46 32.35
C ASP A 500 -22.42 29.61 33.30
N PRO A 501 -22.64 30.01 34.57
CA PRO A 501 -21.57 30.17 35.56
C PRO A 501 -20.69 28.92 35.73
N ALA A 502 -21.28 27.73 35.61
CA ALA A 502 -20.56 26.47 35.72
C ALA A 502 -19.53 26.27 34.59
N TRP A 503 -19.78 26.80 33.39
CA TRP A 503 -18.83 26.74 32.28
C TRP A 503 -17.63 27.65 32.56
N TRP A 504 -17.88 28.89 32.98
CA TRP A 504 -16.83 29.84 33.35
C TRP A 504 -15.98 29.30 34.50
N HIS A 505 -16.60 28.71 35.53
CA HIS A 505 -15.86 28.08 36.62
C HIS A 505 -14.86 27.03 36.11
N ARG A 506 -15.26 26.13 35.19
CA ARG A 506 -14.35 25.15 34.59
C ARG A 506 -13.21 25.81 33.82
N LEU A 507 -13.49 26.86 33.05
CA LEU A 507 -12.46 27.59 32.32
C LEU A 507 -11.43 28.21 33.28
N TYR A 508 -11.88 28.93 34.31
CA TYR A 508 -11.01 29.55 35.30
C TYR A 508 -10.18 28.54 36.09
N ASP A 509 -10.80 27.45 36.53
CA ASP A 509 -10.12 26.36 37.22
C ASP A 509 -9.03 25.74 36.34
N SER A 510 -9.32 25.51 35.05
CA SER A 510 -8.35 25.00 34.09
C SER A 510 -7.17 25.94 33.83
N LEU A 511 -7.36 27.25 33.98
CA LEU A 511 -6.35 28.28 33.77
C LEU A 511 -5.50 28.55 35.03
N ALA A 512 -5.79 27.90 36.15
CA ALA A 512 -5.05 28.06 37.39
C ALA A 512 -3.54 27.82 37.19
N GLY A 513 -2.72 28.77 37.64
CA GLY A 513 -1.26 28.73 37.47
C GLY A 513 -0.74 29.29 36.14
N THR A 514 -1.62 29.74 35.23
CA THR A 514 -1.21 30.48 34.03
C THR A 514 -0.76 31.89 34.41
N ASP A 515 0.25 32.40 33.70
CA ASP A 515 0.72 33.79 33.84
C ASP A 515 -0.46 34.78 33.65
N PRO A 516 -0.80 35.59 34.67
CA PRO A 516 -1.89 36.57 34.58
C PRO A 516 -1.77 37.57 33.43
N ASP A 517 -0.55 37.86 32.94
CA ASP A 517 -0.37 38.75 31.79
C ASP A 517 -0.94 38.17 30.49
N ARG A 518 -1.02 36.83 30.37
CA ARG A 518 -1.63 36.14 29.23
C ARG A 518 -3.17 36.15 29.29
N LEU A 519 -3.76 36.45 30.44
CA LEU A 519 -5.20 36.38 30.74
C LEU A 519 -5.89 37.75 30.77
N THR A 520 -5.23 38.80 30.24
CA THR A 520 -5.73 40.18 30.30
C THR A 520 -7.07 40.38 29.59
N GLY A 521 -7.35 39.60 28.54
CA GLY A 521 -8.62 39.59 27.80
C GLY A 521 -9.70 38.68 28.40
N LEU A 522 -9.43 37.95 29.48
CA LEU A 522 -10.35 36.93 30.00
C LEU A 522 -11.67 37.54 30.46
N PRO A 523 -12.82 37.13 29.88
CA PRO A 523 -14.12 37.60 30.34
C PRO A 523 -14.42 37.05 31.74
N VAL A 524 -14.90 37.93 32.59
CA VAL A 524 -15.21 37.63 33.99
C VAL A 524 -16.72 37.78 34.19
N PRO A 525 -17.43 36.71 34.57
CA PRO A 525 -18.83 36.77 34.95
C PRO A 525 -19.02 37.73 36.13
N LEU A 526 -20.03 38.60 36.04
CA LEU A 526 -20.41 39.51 37.10
C LEU A 526 -21.52 38.89 37.94
N ALA A 527 -21.56 39.26 39.22
CA ALA A 527 -22.67 38.93 40.10
C ALA A 527 -24.00 39.48 39.51
N GLY A 528 -24.97 38.59 39.30
CA GLY A 528 -26.28 38.92 38.72
C GLY A 528 -27.25 39.52 39.72
N ASP A 529 -28.40 39.99 39.24
CA ASP A 529 -29.56 40.21 40.11
C ASP A 529 -30.16 38.84 40.46
N PRO A 530 -30.49 38.55 41.73
CA PRO A 530 -31.14 37.29 42.11
C PRO A 530 -32.35 36.90 41.25
N GLU A 531 -33.08 37.87 40.70
CA GLU A 531 -34.20 37.63 39.79
C GLU A 531 -33.77 37.05 38.43
N ASP A 532 -32.63 37.49 37.88
CA ASP A 532 -32.07 36.98 36.63
C ASP A 532 -31.48 35.57 36.82
N GLU A 533 -30.90 35.29 37.99
CA GLU A 533 -30.45 33.95 38.38
C GLU A 533 -31.64 32.99 38.53
N GLN A 534 -32.74 33.42 39.18
CA GLN A 534 -33.97 32.63 39.28
C GLN A 534 -34.61 32.35 37.91
N ALA A 535 -34.46 33.28 36.95
CA ALA A 535 -34.95 33.16 35.58
C ALA A 535 -34.03 32.35 34.65
N GLY A 536 -32.86 31.90 35.14
CA GLY A 536 -31.90 31.11 34.37
C GLY A 536 -31.19 31.89 33.25
N ARG A 537 -31.05 33.22 33.39
CA ARG A 537 -30.34 34.04 32.40
C ARG A 537 -28.82 33.95 32.61
N PRO A 538 -28.02 33.94 31.53
CA PRO A 538 -26.57 33.92 31.65
C PRO A 538 -26.04 35.21 32.32
N PRO A 539 -24.97 35.12 33.12
CA PRO A 539 -24.40 36.30 33.77
C PRO A 539 -23.79 37.24 32.75
N ARG A 540 -23.92 38.55 32.99
CA ARG A 540 -23.18 39.57 32.21
C ARG A 540 -21.68 39.39 32.45
N THR A 541 -20.87 39.61 31.42
CA THR A 541 -19.41 39.52 31.55
C THR A 541 -18.74 40.88 31.41
N THR A 542 -17.55 41.04 32.00
CA THR A 542 -16.63 42.16 31.72
C THR A 542 -15.26 41.62 31.37
N ILE A 543 -14.54 42.29 30.47
CA ILE A 543 -13.19 41.90 30.07
C ILE A 543 -12.19 42.27 31.15
N GLY A 544 -11.31 41.34 31.50
CA GLY A 544 -10.09 41.58 32.27
C GLY A 544 -10.24 41.40 33.79
N PRO A 545 -9.67 40.33 34.37
CA PRO A 545 -9.78 40.05 35.81
C PRO A 545 -9.17 41.13 36.71
N ARG A 546 -8.16 41.88 36.23
CA ARG A 546 -7.40 42.85 37.03
C ARG A 546 -8.22 44.04 37.54
N GLN A 547 -9.36 44.34 36.93
CA GLN A 547 -10.16 45.55 37.21
C GLN A 547 -11.45 45.24 37.98
N ILE A 548 -11.53 44.07 38.61
CA ILE A 548 -12.78 43.52 39.16
C ILE A 548 -12.66 43.30 40.65
N LEU A 549 -13.72 43.65 41.37
CA LEU A 549 -13.80 43.48 42.81
C LEU A 549 -14.40 42.11 43.11
N LEU A 550 -13.66 41.28 43.84
CA LEU A 550 -14.14 40.02 44.41
C LEU A 550 -14.61 40.28 45.85
N PRO A 551 -15.90 40.08 46.16
CA PRO A 551 -16.42 40.27 47.51
C PRO A 551 -15.90 39.18 48.45
N LEU A 552 -15.69 39.55 49.73
CA LEU A 552 -15.32 38.57 50.76
C LEU A 552 -16.49 37.59 51.01
N PRO A 553 -16.23 36.30 51.31
CA PRO A 553 -17.26 35.25 51.43
C PRO A 553 -18.41 35.59 52.39
N ASP A 554 -18.15 36.37 53.44
CA ASP A 554 -19.11 36.70 54.49
C ASP A 554 -19.88 38.02 54.26
N ALA A 555 -19.64 38.72 53.14
CA ALA A 555 -20.14 40.08 52.90
C ALA A 555 -21.37 40.17 51.96
N LEU A 556 -21.90 39.03 51.49
CA LEU A 556 -22.87 38.99 50.38
C LEU A 556 -24.33 38.94 50.84
N THR A 557 -25.02 40.07 50.73
CA THR A 557 -26.49 40.10 50.58
C THR A 557 -26.83 40.79 49.27
N GLY A 558 -27.84 40.31 48.53
CA GLY A 558 -28.29 40.90 47.25
C GLY A 558 -28.43 42.44 47.23
N PRO A 559 -28.92 43.10 48.31
CA PRO A 559 -29.02 44.56 48.39
C PRO A 559 -27.68 45.32 48.44
N VAL A 560 -26.56 44.66 48.77
CA VAL A 560 -25.21 45.26 48.77
C VAL A 560 -24.63 45.25 47.37
N LEU A 561 -24.75 44.12 46.66
CA LEU A 561 -24.32 43.99 45.26
C LEU A 561 -25.03 44.99 44.34
N GLY A 562 -26.36 45.09 44.45
CA GLY A 562 -27.14 46.06 43.68
C GLY A 562 -26.77 47.52 43.94
N ARG A 563 -26.27 47.87 45.13
CA ARG A 563 -25.76 49.21 45.45
C ARG A 563 -24.39 49.47 44.83
N LEU A 564 -23.49 48.49 44.84
CA LEU A 564 -22.16 48.59 44.21
C LEU A 564 -22.27 48.73 42.69
N SER A 565 -23.17 47.98 42.05
CA SER A 565 -23.42 48.10 40.60
C SER A 565 -23.96 49.48 40.21
N ARG A 566 -24.84 50.09 41.02
CA ARG A 566 -25.34 51.47 40.80
C ARG A 566 -24.24 52.54 40.88
N LEU A 567 -23.12 52.24 41.56
CA LEU A 567 -21.94 53.10 41.62
C LEU A 567 -20.98 52.88 40.44
N GLY A 568 -21.35 52.03 39.46
CA GLY A 568 -20.52 51.70 38.30
C GLY A 568 -19.40 50.70 38.59
N LEU A 569 -19.40 50.05 39.77
CA LEU A 569 -18.39 49.07 40.15
C LEU A 569 -18.67 47.69 39.52
N LYS A 570 -17.62 47.04 39.05
CA LYS A 570 -17.64 45.68 38.48
C LYS A 570 -17.35 44.67 39.59
N VAL A 571 -18.37 43.93 40.01
CA VAL A 571 -18.29 42.93 41.09
C VAL A 571 -18.58 41.56 40.49
N ALA A 572 -17.64 40.63 40.63
CA ALA A 572 -17.76 39.25 40.17
C ALA A 572 -18.21 38.31 41.29
#